data_AF-A0A433B597-F1
#
_entry.id   AF-A0A433B597-F1
#
_cell.length_a   1.000
_cell.length_b   1.000
_cell.length_c   1.000
_cell.angle_alpha   90.00
_cell.angle_beta   90.00
_cell.angle_gamma   90.00
#
_symmetry.space_group_name_H-M   'P 1'
#
loop_
_entity.id
_entity.type
_entity.pdbx_description
1 polymer ?
#
loop_
_entity_poly.entity_id
_entity_poly.type
_entity_poly.pdbx_seq_one_letter_code
_entity_poly.pdbx_strand_id
1 'polypeptide(L)' 'MIGNIPIGAAILALIVGFVASLAGGAFGGVLTGGKALGTELAAYMGSFYGVVAGTAGVLIGIIVSAFIG' A
#
# COMPACT_ATOMS: atom_id res chain seq x y z
N MET A 1 22.64 4.16 -0.45
CA MET A 1 22.09 4.04 0.92
C MET A 1 21.09 5.17 1.11
N ILE A 2 19.98 4.95 1.81
CA ILE A 2 19.07 6.01 2.27
C ILE A 2 19.15 5.98 3.80
N GLY A 3 19.84 6.94 4.42
CA GLY A 3 20.21 6.81 5.84
C GLY A 3 20.92 5.48 6.09
N ASN A 4 20.37 4.68 7.00
CA ASN A 4 20.90 3.37 7.39
C ASN A 4 20.39 2.16 6.57
N ILE A 5 19.46 2.36 5.64
CA ILE A 5 18.90 1.25 4.83
C ILE A 5 19.52 1.14 3.43
N PRO A 6 19.83 -0.10 2.96
CA PRO A 6 20.24 -0.35 1.59
C PRO A 6 19.16 0.05 0.58
N ILE A 7 19.57 0.62 -0.57
CA ILE A 7 18.63 1.03 -1.63
C ILE A 7 17.79 -0.16 -2.13
N GLY A 8 18.40 -1.35 -2.24
CA GLY A 8 17.69 -2.56 -2.64
C GLY A 8 16.56 -2.95 -1.68
N ALA A 9 16.75 -2.73 -0.37
CA ALA A 9 15.71 -2.98 0.63
C ALA A 9 14.56 -1.96 0.52
N ALA A 10 14.86 -0.69 0.27
CA ALA A 10 13.85 0.35 0.06
C ALA A 10 13.01 0.08 -1.21
N ILE A 11 13.64 -0.34 -2.30
CA ILE A 11 12.94 -0.73 -3.54
C ILE A 11 12.05 -1.94 -3.28
N LEU A 12 12.55 -2.96 -2.58
CA LEU A 12 11.76 -4.14 -2.24
C LEU A 12 10.55 -3.78 -1.36
N ALA A 13 10.74 -2.90 -0.37
CA ALA A 13 9.67 -2.42 0.50
C ALA A 13 8.59 -1.67 -0.30
N LEU A 14 8.98 -0.85 -1.29
CA LEU A 14 8.03 -0.22 -2.20
C LEU A 14 7.23 -1.26 -2.99
N ILE A 15 7.89 -2.22 -3.64
CA ILE A 15 7.22 -3.24 -4.46
C ILE A 15 6.24 -4.06 -3.61
N VAL A 16 6.69 -4.58 -2.48
CA VAL A 16 5.85 -5.40 -1.58
C VAL A 16 4.71 -4.57 -1.01
N GLY A 17 4.99 -3.32 -0.63
CA GLY A 17 3.99 -2.37 -0.15
C GLY A 17 2.90 -2.07 -1.18
N PHE A 18 3.26 -1.85 -2.45
CA PHE A 18 2.30 -1.66 -3.54
C PHE A 18 1.39 -2.88 -3.72
N VAL A 19 1.95 -4.10 -3.74
CA VAL A 19 1.18 -5.34 -3.87
C VAL A 19 0.25 -5.54 -2.69
N ALA A 20 0.76 -5.35 -1.47
CA ALA A 20 -0.04 -5.45 -0.25
C ALA A 20 -1.18 -4.42 -0.23
N SER A 21 -0.95 -3.20 -0.71
CA SER A 21 -1.97 -2.16 -0.72
C SER A 21 -3.03 -2.34 -1.80
N LEU A 22 -2.66 -2.92 -2.95
CA LEU A 22 -3.63 -3.35 -3.96
C LEU A 22 -4.57 -4.40 -3.38
N ALA A 23 -4.01 -5.47 -2.79
CA ALA A 23 -4.80 -6.54 -2.19
C ALA A 23 -5.65 -6.05 -1.02
N GLY A 24 -5.03 -5.36 -0.04
CA GLY A 24 -5.71 -4.83 1.13
C GLY A 24 -6.79 -3.82 0.76
N GLY A 25 -6.51 -2.95 -0.22
CA GLY A 25 -7.47 -2.01 -0.77
C GLY A 25 -8.66 -2.71 -1.43
N ALA A 26 -8.41 -3.72 -2.28
CA ALA A 26 -9.47 -4.49 -2.92
C ALA A 26 -10.41 -5.14 -1.89
N PHE A 27 -9.84 -5.84 -0.91
CA PHE A 27 -10.60 -6.48 0.16
C PHE A 27 -11.37 -5.45 0.99
N GLY A 28 -10.73 -4.35 1.38
CA GLY A 28 -11.35 -3.26 2.14
C GLY A 28 -12.49 -2.59 1.35
N GLY A 29 -12.31 -2.37 0.06
CA GLY A 29 -13.33 -1.83 -0.84
C GLY A 29 -14.55 -2.73 -0.95
N VAL A 30 -14.35 -4.04 -1.13
CA VAL A 30 -15.45 -5.02 -1.15
C VAL A 30 -16.19 -5.06 0.19
N LEU A 31 -15.46 -5.08 1.31
CA LEU A 31 -16.05 -5.12 2.65
C LEU A 31 -16.89 -3.87 2.97
N THR A 32 -16.47 -2.69 2.50
CA THR A 32 -17.10 -1.41 2.81
C THR A 32 -18.18 -1.00 1.81
N GLY A 33 -17.94 -1.18 0.51
CA GLY A 33 -18.78 -0.68 -0.58
C GLY A 33 -19.43 -1.75 -1.47
N GLY A 34 -19.09 -3.03 -1.27
CA GLY A 34 -19.54 -4.12 -2.16
C GLY A 34 -21.05 -4.27 -2.28
N LYS A 35 -21.81 -3.97 -1.22
CA LYS A 35 -23.29 -4.04 -1.22
C LYS A 35 -23.95 -2.90 -2.01
N ALA A 36 -23.29 -1.76 -2.14
CA ALA A 36 -23.85 -0.57 -2.79
C ALA A 36 -23.42 -0.47 -4.26
N LEU A 37 -22.18 -0.84 -4.57
CA LEU A 37 -21.55 -0.65 -5.88
C LEU A 37 -21.43 -1.95 -6.69
N GLY A 38 -21.64 -3.11 -6.06
CA GLY A 38 -21.24 -4.40 -6.61
C GLY A 38 -19.79 -4.74 -6.25
N THR A 39 -19.50 -6.04 -6.16
CA THR A 39 -18.21 -6.55 -5.68
C THR A 39 -17.04 -6.16 -6.58
N GLU A 40 -17.17 -6.27 -7.90
CA GLU A 40 -16.09 -5.91 -8.84
C GLU A 40 -15.77 -4.42 -8.80
N LEU A 41 -16.79 -3.55 -8.89
CA LEU A 41 -16.56 -2.11 -8.87
C LEU A 41 -15.98 -1.66 -7.53
N ALA A 42 -16.47 -2.21 -6.42
CA ALA A 42 -15.94 -1.95 -5.09
C ALA A 42 -14.48 -2.42 -4.92
N ALA A 43 -14.12 -3.56 -5.52
CA ALA A 43 -12.74 -4.05 -5.53
C ALA A 43 -11.82 -3.13 -6.35
N TYR A 44 -12.26 -2.66 -7.51
CA TYR A 44 -11.47 -1.71 -8.33
C TYR A 44 -11.26 -0.38 -7.61
N MET A 45 -12.32 0.20 -7.03
CA MET A 45 -12.22 1.44 -6.25
C MET A 45 -11.34 1.27 -5.02
N GLY A 46 -11.52 0.16 -4.31
CA GLY A 46 -10.70 -0.19 -3.16
C GLY A 46 -9.23 -0.35 -3.49
N SER A 47 -8.89 -1.04 -4.58
CA SER A 47 -7.51 -1.22 -5.04
C SER A 47 -6.86 0.11 -5.38
N PHE A 48 -7.59 0.99 -6.07
CA PHE A 48 -7.10 2.30 -6.50
C PHE A 48 -6.76 3.19 -5.30
N TYR A 49 -7.70 3.32 -4.35
CA TYR A 49 -7.47 4.09 -3.13
C TYR A 49 -6.50 3.40 -2.17
N GLY A 50 -6.47 2.07 -2.17
CA GLY A 50 -5.50 1.26 -1.46
C GLY A 50 -4.08 1.66 -1.85
N VAL A 51 -3.78 1.77 -3.13
CA VAL A 51 -2.45 2.22 -3.58
C VAL A 51 -2.12 3.63 -3.10
N VAL A 52 -3.06 4.56 -3.14
CA VAL A 52 -2.84 5.94 -2.68
C VAL A 52 -2.47 5.97 -1.19
N ALA A 53 -3.27 5.32 -0.34
CA ALA A 53 -3.02 5.25 1.10
C ALA A 53 -1.75 4.43 1.42
N GLY A 54 -1.54 3.32 0.71
CA GLY A 54 -0.37 2.45 0.85
C GLY A 54 0.93 3.14 0.50
N THR A 55 0.94 3.95 -0.56
CA THR A 55 2.13 4.70 -0.96
C THR A 55 2.56 5.63 0.16
N ALA A 56 1.63 6.38 0.77
CA ALA A 56 1.94 7.23 1.92
C ALA A 56 2.47 6.41 3.10
N GLY A 57 1.81 5.30 3.46
CA GLY A 57 2.23 4.44 4.57
C GLY A 57 3.61 3.82 4.36
N VAL A 58 3.90 3.33 3.16
CA VAL A 58 5.19 2.72 2.81
C VAL A 58 6.30 3.76 2.80
N LEU A 59 6.06 4.95 2.25
CA LEU A 59 7.04 6.05 2.28
C LEU A 59 7.36 6.46 3.71
N ILE A 60 6.35 6.62 4.57
CA ILE A 60 6.55 6.93 5.99
C ILE A 60 7.35 5.81 6.65
N GLY A 61 7.01 4.53 6.42
CA GLY A 61 7.72 3.40 6.97
C GLY A 61 9.20 3.34 6.56
N ILE A 62 9.50 3.62 5.29
CA ILE A 62 10.87 3.71 4.76
C ILE A 62 11.63 4.87 5.40
N ILE A 63 11.02 6.06 5.48
CA ILE A 63 11.62 7.25 6.09
C ILE A 63 11.95 6.97 7.56
N VAL A 64 10.98 6.47 8.33
CA VAL A 64 11.18 6.14 9.74
C VAL A 64 12.28 5.08 9.91
N SER A 65 12.26 4.03 9.09
CA SER A 65 13.29 2.98 9.13
C SER A 65 14.68 3.50 8.75
N ALA A 66 14.76 4.53 7.90
CA ALA A 66 16.04 5.13 7.51
C ALA A 66 16.75 5.88 8.65
N PHE A 67 16.00 6.32 9.68
CA PHE A 67 16.52 7.11 10.80
C PHE A 67 16.55 6.36 12.14
N ILE A 68 15.74 5.32 12.31
CA ILE A 68 15.66 4.55 13.57
C ILE A 68 16.39 3.21 13.47
N GLY A 69 16.50 2.64 12.27
CA GLY A 69 17.19 1.36 12.00
C GLY A 69 18.68 1.54 11.89
#